data_AF-A0A520BA94-F1
#
_entry.id   AF-A0A520BA94-F1
#
_cell.length_a   1.000
_cell.length_b   1.000
_cell.length_c   1.000
_cell.angle_alpha   90.00
_cell.angle_beta   90.00
_cell.angle_gamma   90.00
#
_symmetry.space_group_name_H-M   'P 1'
#
loop_
_entity.id
_entity.type
_entity.pdbx_description
1 polymer ?
#
loop_
_entity_poly.entity_id
_entity_poly.type
_entity_poly.pdbx_seq_one_letter_code
_entity_poly.pdbx_strand_id
1 'polypeptide(L)'
;MRVLLLALPLLAGSAQAAEPAASAPRLVQKVVRSADTRRDWELAYTLLDGRLSLRCVKSMTGRCGVRFVDAPRADSREADLHVEWIGIPSGSTVDRVINGQAYALCFRPDVGDDKACEPLSALTAF
;
A
#
# COMPACT_ATOMS: atom_id res chain seq x y z
N MET A 1 -9.37 -61.67 -40.50
CA MET A 1 -10.17 -60.47 -40.83
C MET A 1 -9.94 -59.41 -39.76
N ARG A 2 -9.39 -58.26 -40.20
CA ARG A 2 -9.36 -56.91 -39.59
C ARG A 2 -9.16 -56.76 -38.08
N VAL A 3 -7.90 -56.52 -37.71
CA VAL A 3 -7.46 -55.75 -36.55
C VAL A 3 -7.77 -54.26 -36.82
N LEU A 4 -8.56 -53.61 -35.97
CA LEU A 4 -8.76 -52.15 -36.02
C LEU A 4 -7.71 -51.48 -35.12
N LEU A 5 -6.69 -50.89 -35.75
CA LEU A 5 -5.75 -49.95 -35.13
C LEU A 5 -6.42 -48.57 -35.08
N LEU A 6 -6.81 -48.12 -33.88
CA LEU A 6 -7.20 -46.73 -33.64
C LEU A 6 -5.94 -45.92 -33.34
N ALA A 7 -5.50 -45.13 -34.33
CA ALA A 7 -4.48 -44.11 -34.16
C ALA A 7 -5.11 -42.87 -33.51
N LEU A 8 -4.69 -42.53 -32.28
CA LEU A 8 -4.99 -41.24 -31.66
C LEU A 8 -3.97 -40.19 -32.13
N PRO A 9 -4.41 -39.00 -32.57
CA PRO A 9 -3.49 -37.90 -32.85
C PRO A 9 -3.00 -37.29 -31.52
N LEU A 10 -1.70 -37.30 -31.33
CA LEU A 10 -1.00 -36.52 -30.31
C LEU A 10 -1.17 -35.03 -30.65
N LEU A 11 -2.16 -34.39 -30.04
CA LEU A 11 -2.25 -32.94 -29.98
C LEU A 11 -1.16 -32.45 -29.02
N ALA A 12 0.00 -32.10 -29.59
CA ALA A 12 1.01 -31.30 -28.94
C ALA A 12 0.44 -29.89 -28.70
N GLY A 13 -0.30 -29.74 -27.60
CA GLY A 13 -0.67 -28.44 -27.07
C GLY A 13 0.58 -27.78 -26.51
N SER A 14 1.06 -26.76 -27.21
CA SER A 14 2.04 -25.80 -26.69
C SER A 14 1.55 -25.30 -25.33
N ALA A 15 2.24 -25.74 -24.27
CA ALA A 15 2.11 -25.14 -22.94
C ALA A 15 2.63 -23.71 -23.05
N GLN A 16 1.72 -22.79 -23.36
CA GLN A 16 1.96 -21.37 -23.27
C GLN A 16 2.13 -21.09 -21.78
N ALA A 17 3.38 -21.00 -21.35
CA ALA A 17 3.72 -20.48 -20.04
C ALA A 17 3.02 -19.13 -19.93
N ALA A 18 2.00 -19.06 -19.08
CA ALA A 18 1.36 -17.82 -18.75
C ALA A 18 2.44 -16.93 -18.14
N GLU A 19 2.96 -16.00 -18.93
CA GLU A 19 3.70 -14.86 -18.42
C GLU A 19 2.88 -14.29 -17.25
N PRO A 20 3.48 -14.06 -16.07
CA PRO A 20 2.78 -13.35 -15.03
C PRO A 20 2.45 -11.98 -15.62
N ALA A 21 1.17 -11.74 -15.85
CA ALA A 21 0.67 -10.45 -16.27
C ALA A 21 1.32 -9.42 -15.36
N ALA A 22 2.14 -8.54 -15.94
CA ALA A 22 2.70 -7.40 -15.24
C ALA A 22 1.53 -6.71 -14.54
N SER A 23 1.50 -6.77 -13.21
CA SER A 23 0.42 -6.20 -12.43
C SER A 23 0.29 -4.75 -12.84
N ALA A 24 -0.88 -4.39 -13.39
CA ALA A 24 -1.18 -3.00 -13.68
C ALA A 24 -0.88 -2.13 -12.44
N PRO A 25 -0.45 -0.88 -12.62
CA PRO A 25 -0.15 0.01 -11.51
C PRO A 25 -1.33 0.03 -10.53
N ARG A 26 -1.12 -0.48 -9.30
CA ARG A 26 -2.16 -0.51 -8.28
C ARG A 26 -2.35 0.90 -7.73
N LEU A 27 -3.20 1.68 -8.38
CA LEU A 27 -3.60 2.99 -7.90
C LEU A 27 -4.50 2.82 -6.67
N VAL A 28 -3.98 3.10 -5.48
CA VAL A 28 -4.79 3.18 -4.26
C VAL A 28 -5.02 4.64 -3.93
N GLN A 29 -6.25 5.13 -4.09
CA GLN A 29 -6.64 6.47 -3.66
C GLN A 29 -7.63 6.37 -2.50
N LYS A 30 -7.29 6.95 -1.36
CA LYS A 30 -8.17 6.94 -0.18
C LYS A 30 -8.18 8.30 0.51
N VAL A 31 -9.35 8.69 0.98
CA VAL A 31 -9.55 9.87 1.83
C VAL A 31 -9.87 9.38 3.23
N VAL A 32 -9.12 9.88 4.21
CA VAL A 32 -9.30 9.57 5.64
C VAL A 32 -9.69 10.84 6.36
N ARG A 33 -10.73 10.76 7.18
CA ARG A 33 -11.32 11.87 7.92
C ARG A 33 -11.25 11.58 9.41
N SER A 34 -11.26 12.64 10.22
CA SER A 34 -11.43 12.48 11.65
C SER A 34 -12.73 11.76 11.99
N ALA A 35 -12.64 10.76 12.86
CA ALA A 35 -13.81 10.19 13.53
C ALA A 35 -14.33 11.12 14.65
N ASP A 36 -13.46 11.99 15.18
CA ASP A 36 -13.80 12.99 16.17
C ASP A 36 -14.09 14.33 15.48
N THR A 37 -15.37 14.73 15.49
CA THR A 37 -15.84 15.97 14.87
C THR A 37 -15.25 17.23 15.52
N ARG A 38 -14.64 17.13 16.71
CA ARG A 38 -13.97 18.26 17.38
C ARG A 38 -12.60 18.58 16.80
N ARG A 39 -11.98 17.63 16.10
CA ARG A 39 -10.67 17.79 15.46
C ARG A 39 -10.85 17.53 13.98
N ASP A 40 -11.28 18.56 13.25
CA ASP A 40 -11.56 18.43 11.83
C ASP A 40 -10.25 18.33 11.04
N TRP A 41 -10.04 17.18 10.40
CA TRP A 41 -8.93 16.96 9.48
C TRP A 41 -9.34 15.99 8.38
N GLU A 42 -8.75 16.19 7.21
CA GLU A 42 -8.92 15.33 6.04
C GLU A 42 -7.56 15.15 5.36
N LEU A 43 -7.21 13.89 5.11
CA LEU A 43 -6.01 13.52 4.39
C LEU A 43 -6.37 12.61 3.22
N ALA A 44 -5.80 12.89 2.05
CA ALA A 44 -5.84 12.02 0.90
C ALA A 44 -4.48 11.37 0.70
N TYR A 45 -4.44 10.09 0.34
CA TYR A 45 -3.22 9.48 -0.15
C TYR A 45 -3.44 8.72 -1.44
N THR A 46 -2.40 8.73 -2.25
CA THR A 46 -2.32 7.99 -3.51
C THR A 46 -1.05 7.15 -3.50
N LEU A 47 -1.16 5.86 -3.79
CA LEU A 47 -0.03 5.00 -4.08
C LEU A 47 -0.01 4.66 -5.57
N LEU A 48 1.12 4.87 -6.23
CA LEU A 48 1.35 4.52 -7.62
C LEU A 48 2.81 4.13 -7.83
N ASP A 49 3.07 2.93 -8.34
CA ASP A 49 4.42 2.45 -8.70
C ASP A 49 5.47 2.66 -7.60
N GLY A 50 5.14 2.29 -6.36
CA GLY A 50 6.02 2.45 -5.19
C GLY A 50 6.17 3.90 -4.71
N ARG A 51 5.51 4.88 -5.33
CA ARG A 51 5.44 6.26 -4.87
C ARG A 51 4.15 6.51 -4.09
N LEU A 52 4.31 6.94 -2.85
CA LEU A 52 3.23 7.38 -1.98
C LEU A 52 3.15 8.90 -1.96
N SER A 53 2.06 9.45 -2.45
CA SER A 53 1.72 10.88 -2.35
C SER A 53 0.73 11.09 -1.22
N LEU A 54 1.11 11.88 -0.21
CA LEU A 54 0.28 12.21 0.94
C LEU A 54 -0.13 13.68 0.88
N ARG A 55 -1.42 13.96 0.91
CA ARG A 55 -1.97 15.33 0.84
C ARG A 55 -2.83 15.64 2.05
N CYS A 56 -2.44 16.67 2.80
CA CYS A 56 -3.30 17.21 3.86
C CYS A 56 -4.32 18.15 3.22
N VAL A 57 -5.57 17.70 3.09
CA VAL A 57 -6.65 18.47 2.47
C VAL A 57 -7.15 19.53 3.45
N LYS A 58 -7.31 19.15 4.72
CA LYS A 58 -7.79 20.03 5.79
C LYS A 58 -7.14 19.64 7.10
N SER A 59 -6.79 20.64 7.92
CA SER A 59 -6.45 20.42 9.32
C SER A 59 -6.68 21.68 10.16
N MET A 60 -7.30 21.52 11.33
CA MET A 60 -7.43 22.60 12.32
C MET A 60 -6.09 23.03 12.96
N THR A 61 -5.12 22.12 13.05
CA THR A 61 -3.80 22.39 13.64
C THR A 61 -2.81 22.95 12.61
N GLY A 62 -3.25 23.07 11.35
CA GLY A 62 -2.41 23.46 10.21
C GLY A 62 -1.55 22.33 9.66
N ARG A 63 -1.57 21.13 10.25
CA ARG A 63 -0.82 19.95 9.77
C ARG A 63 -1.62 18.65 9.91
N CYS A 64 -1.35 17.69 9.03
CA CYS A 64 -1.79 16.31 9.18
C CYS A 64 -0.58 15.45 9.55
N GLY A 65 -0.67 14.69 10.64
CA GLY A 65 0.37 13.74 11.06
C GLY A 65 0.13 12.37 10.45
N VAL A 66 1.18 11.78 9.87
CA VAL A 66 1.14 10.42 9.32
C VAL A 66 2.31 9.62 9.89
N ARG A 67 2.02 8.48 10.52
CA ARG A 67 3.03 7.47 10.80
C ARG A 67 3.09 6.53 9.61
N PHE A 68 4.23 6.50 8.95
CA PHE A 68 4.52 5.63 7.82
C PHE A 68 5.41 4.49 8.28
N VAL A 69 5.07 3.28 7.86
CA VAL A 69 5.87 2.07 8.06
C VAL A 69 6.16 1.48 6.70
N ASP A 70 7.44 1.31 6.38
CA ASP A 70 7.93 0.61 5.21
C ASP A 70 8.59 -0.71 5.65
N ALA A 71 8.12 -1.82 5.11
CA ALA A 71 8.55 -3.15 5.51
C ALA A 71 9.11 -3.92 4.31
N PRO A 72 10.31 -4.51 4.42
CA PRO A 72 10.90 -5.26 3.31
C PRO A 72 10.05 -6.47 2.90
N ARG A 73 9.25 -7.03 3.81
CA ARG A 73 8.27 -8.11 3.56
C ARG A 73 7.01 -7.91 4.42
N ALA A 74 5.92 -8.56 4.03
CA ALA A 74 4.65 -8.50 4.78
C ALA A 74 4.72 -9.17 6.17
N ASP A 75 5.67 -10.10 6.37
CA ASP A 75 5.93 -10.83 7.62
C ASP A 75 7.17 -10.31 8.36
N SER A 76 7.67 -9.13 7.99
CA SER A 76 8.87 -8.54 8.58
C SER A 76 8.75 -8.43 10.09
N ARG A 77 9.86 -8.76 10.78
CA ARG A 77 9.99 -8.54 12.22
C ARG A 77 10.11 -7.05 12.48
N GLU A 78 9.73 -6.62 13.67
CA GLU A 78 9.75 -5.21 14.07
C GLU A 78 11.12 -4.54 13.87
N ALA A 79 12.22 -5.26 14.12
CA ALA A 79 13.58 -4.76 13.93
C ALA A 79 13.94 -4.42 12.47
N ASP A 80 13.20 -4.97 11.50
CA ASP A 80 13.43 -4.75 10.07
C ASP A 80 12.51 -3.66 9.49
N LEU A 81 11.61 -3.09 10.30
CA LEU A 81 10.66 -2.08 9.86
C LEU A 81 11.31 -0.71 9.84
N HIS A 82 11.16 0.01 8.74
CA HIS A 82 11.48 1.43 8.69
C HIS A 82 10.24 2.23 9.07
N VAL A 83 10.34 3.05 10.13
CA VAL A 83 9.21 3.83 10.67
C VAL A 83 9.55 5.31 10.63
N GLU A 84 8.67 6.12 10.02
CA GLU A 84 8.81 7.57 9.90
C GLU A 84 7.54 8.28 10.39
N TRP A 85 7.70 9.41 11.08
CA TRP A 85 6.63 10.37 11.32
C TRP A 85 6.71 11.53 10.32
N ILE A 86 5.64 11.76 9.58
CA ILE A 86 5.54 12.77 8.53
C ILE A 86 4.49 13.82 8.95
N GLY A 87 4.92 15.07 9.08
CA GLY A 87 4.03 16.21 9.31
C GLY A 87 3.76 16.99 8.03
N ILE A 88 2.56 16.86 7.49
CA ILE A 88 2.19 17.46 6.19
C ILE A 88 1.43 18.77 6.43
N PRO A 89 1.95 19.93 5.97
CA PRO A 89 1.20 21.19 6.07
C PRO A 89 -0.14 21.14 5.34
N SER A 90 -1.15 21.80 5.90
CA SER A 90 -2.48 21.90 5.29
C SER A 90 -2.40 22.53 3.89
N GLY A 91 -3.10 21.94 2.92
CA GLY A 91 -3.07 22.35 1.51
C GLY A 91 -1.85 21.87 0.74
N SER A 92 -0.89 21.20 1.39
CA SER A 92 0.33 20.69 0.75
C SER A 92 0.27 19.18 0.49
N THR A 93 1.12 18.75 -0.44
CA THR A 93 1.38 17.34 -0.75
C THR A 93 2.85 17.05 -0.47
N VAL A 94 3.12 15.87 0.09
CA VAL A 94 4.46 15.33 0.30
C VAL A 94 4.53 13.97 -0.35
N ASP A 95 5.58 13.73 -1.12
CA ASP A 95 5.84 12.44 -1.75
C ASP A 95 6.87 11.64 -0.95
N ARG A 96 6.70 10.32 -0.95
CA ARG A 96 7.62 9.33 -0.39
C ARG A 96 7.80 8.17 -1.36
N VAL A 97 9.02 7.65 -1.43
CA VAL A 97 9.33 6.41 -2.13
C VAL A 97 9.26 5.30 -1.11
N ILE A 98 8.47 4.27 -1.41
CA ILE A 98 8.44 3.03 -0.64
C ILE A 98 9.46 2.08 -1.24
N ASN A 99 10.34 1.56 -0.40
CA ASN A 99 11.43 0.67 -0.81
C ASN A 99 11.15 -0.80 -0.49
N GLY A 100 10.27 -1.07 0.46
CA GLY A 100 9.88 -2.41 0.87
C GLY A 100 8.82 -3.06 -0.03
N GLN A 101 8.31 -4.20 0.44
CA GLN A 101 7.25 -4.96 -0.23
C GLN A 101 5.89 -4.85 0.47
N ALA A 102 5.84 -4.21 1.64
CA ALA A 102 4.60 -3.92 2.34
C ALA A 102 4.72 -2.58 3.09
N TYR A 103 3.58 -1.95 3.35
CA TYR A 103 3.53 -0.67 4.06
C TYR A 103 2.34 -0.55 4.99
N ALA A 104 2.40 0.35 5.97
CA ALA A 104 1.24 0.76 6.75
C ALA A 104 1.21 2.28 6.93
N LEU A 105 -0.01 2.84 7.01
CA LEU A 105 -0.24 4.27 7.23
C LEU A 105 -1.23 4.48 8.37
N CYS A 106 -0.87 5.40 9.26
CA CYS A 106 -1.67 5.74 10.43
C CYS A 106 -1.78 7.26 10.50
N PHE A 107 -3.01 7.77 10.45
CA PHE A 107 -3.30 9.18 10.22
C PHE A 107 -3.84 9.83 11.49
N ARG A 108 -3.33 11.00 11.86
CA ARG A 108 -3.76 11.76 13.05
C ARG A 108 -3.75 13.28 12.80
N PRO A 109 -4.52 14.06 13.58
CA PRO A 109 -4.54 15.52 13.47
C PRO A 109 -3.25 16.21 13.94
N ASP A 110 -2.35 15.52 14.64
CA ASP A 110 -1.11 16.09 15.19
C ASP A 110 0.04 15.07 15.20
N VAL A 111 1.27 15.57 15.11
CA VAL A 111 2.52 14.80 15.13
C VAL A 111 2.98 14.64 16.58
N GLY A 112 3.20 13.40 17.06
CA GLY A 112 3.91 13.20 18.33
C GLY A 112 3.25 12.36 19.42
N ASP A 113 2.32 11.45 19.10
CA ASP A 113 1.97 10.40 20.07
C ASP A 113 1.86 9.03 19.37
N ASP A 114 2.64 8.08 19.87
CA ASP A 114 3.05 6.86 19.15
C ASP A 114 2.00 5.74 19.19
N LYS A 115 0.90 5.94 19.92
CA LYS A 115 0.08 4.83 20.43
C LYS A 115 -1.01 4.29 19.51
N ALA A 116 -1.21 4.86 18.32
CA ALA A 116 -2.40 4.53 17.51
C ALA A 116 -2.18 3.46 16.43
N CYS A 117 -0.97 2.93 16.27
CA CYS A 117 -0.72 1.89 15.27
C CYS A 117 0.21 0.81 15.81
N GLU A 118 -0.32 -0.41 15.89
CA GLU A 118 0.49 -1.61 15.98
C GLU A 118 0.94 -1.97 14.56
N PRO A 119 2.20 -1.72 14.20
CA PRO A 119 2.66 -1.78 12.82
C PRO A 119 2.58 -3.19 12.21
N LEU A 120 2.58 -4.24 13.05
CA LEU A 120 2.59 -5.63 12.64
C LEU A 120 1.23 -6.16 12.16
N SER A 121 0.11 -5.61 12.65
CA SER A 121 -1.24 -6.15 12.33
C SER A 121 -1.89 -5.51 11.10
N ALA A 122 -1.27 -4.50 10.49
CA ALA A 122 -1.88 -3.66 9.47
C ALA A 122 -1.03 -3.46 8.19
N LEU A 123 0.03 -4.26 8.00
CA LEU A 123 0.85 -4.19 6.79
C LEU A 123 0.03 -4.55 5.55
N THR A 124 -0.01 -3.63 4.60
CA THR A 124 -0.60 -3.80 3.28
C THR A 124 0.50 -4.20 2.31
N ALA A 125 0.44 -5.41 1.77
CA ALA A 125 1.36 -5.87 0.73
C ALA A 125 1.04 -5.23 -0.64
N PHE A 126 2.06 -5.11 -1.49
CA PHE A 126 1.90 -4.58 -2.85
C PHE A 126 1.25 -5.54 -3.84
#